data_AF-A0A2V9ZKX0-F1
#
_entry.id   AF-A0A2V9ZKX0-F1
#
_cell.length_a   1.000
_cell.length_b   1.000
_cell.length_c   1.000
_cell.angle_alpha   90.00
_cell.angle_beta   90.00
_cell.angle_gamma   90.00
#
_symmetry.space_group_name_H-M   'P 1'
#
loop_
_entity.id
_entity.type
_entity.pdbx_description
1 polymer ?
#
loop_
_entity_poly.entity_id
_entity_poly.type
_entity_poly.pdbx_seq_one_letter_code
_entity_poly.pdbx_strand_id
1 'polypeptide(L)'
;SKSITNPLSKLMNVAQQIGNTGDLEHNIDMKRQDEIGELARTFNNMVIYLKEMAGISESIAGGDLSVQVQPRSKNDTLGNAFSRMIEGLRNLVRNVRDAASQVASASNQVAGASDESAKISLQASSAIDEVTSTMHEMSVNVQNMVKST
;
A
#
# COMPACT_ATOMS: atom_id res chain seq x y z
N SER A 1 20.51 -52.40 12.16
CA SER A 1 19.70 -51.77 11.11
C SER A 1 20.09 -50.30 10.87
N LYS A 2 21.36 -50.03 10.51
CA LYS A 2 21.84 -48.63 10.29
C LYS A 2 21.46 -48.06 8.91
N SER A 3 21.08 -48.93 7.97
CA SER A 3 20.72 -48.54 6.60
C SER A 3 19.38 -47.80 6.51
N ILE A 4 18.50 -47.95 7.51
CA ILE A 4 17.18 -47.31 7.57
C ILE A 4 17.15 -46.22 8.66
N THR A 5 17.69 -46.51 9.85
CA THR A 5 17.61 -45.57 10.98
C THR A 5 18.40 -44.29 10.75
N ASN A 6 19.58 -44.36 10.12
CA ASN A 6 20.42 -43.18 9.92
C ASN A 6 19.77 -42.17 8.95
N PRO A 7 19.27 -42.56 7.77
CA PRO A 7 18.54 -41.63 6.89
C PRO A 7 17.28 -41.04 7.51
N LEU A 8 16.47 -41.85 8.21
CA LEU A 8 15.26 -41.37 8.86
C LEU A 8 15.57 -40.37 9.99
N SER A 9 16.63 -40.62 10.76
CA SER A 9 17.08 -39.67 11.79
C SER A 9 17.53 -38.34 11.18
N LYS A 10 18.19 -38.35 10.00
CA LYS A 10 18.54 -37.11 9.27
C LYS A 10 17.30 -36.32 8.85
N LEU A 11 16.32 -36.97 8.23
CA LEU A 11 15.06 -36.32 7.82
C LEU A 11 14.31 -35.77 9.04
N MET A 12 14.27 -36.53 10.14
CA MET A 12 13.65 -36.09 11.39
C MET A 12 14.32 -34.84 11.95
N ASN A 13 15.67 -34.78 11.95
CA ASN A 13 16.39 -33.60 12.41
C ASN A 13 16.05 -32.37 11.57
N VAL A 14 16.00 -32.49 10.24
CA VAL A 14 15.61 -31.37 9.37
C VAL A 14 14.17 -30.94 9.63
N ALA A 15 13.24 -31.88 9.74
CA ALA A 15 11.85 -31.57 10.09
C ALA A 15 11.72 -30.88 11.45
N GLN A 16 12.50 -31.31 12.44
CA GLN A 16 12.54 -30.70 13.78
C GLN A 16 13.10 -29.28 13.72
N GLN A 17 14.15 -29.02 12.92
CA GLN A 17 14.69 -27.67 12.75
C GLN A 17 13.67 -26.74 12.11
N ILE A 18 13.04 -27.17 11.00
CA ILE A 18 11.98 -26.41 10.33
C ILE A 18 10.82 -26.15 11.28
N GLY A 19 10.35 -27.16 12.00
CA GLY A 19 9.21 -27.04 12.91
C GLY A 19 9.48 -26.18 14.16
N ASN A 20 10.69 -26.26 14.73
CA ASN A 20 11.02 -25.57 15.97
C ASN A 20 11.56 -24.15 15.75
N THR A 21 12.29 -23.92 14.66
CA THR A 21 13.01 -22.66 14.43
C THR A 21 12.51 -21.91 13.20
N GLY A 22 11.80 -22.59 12.29
CA GLY A 22 11.45 -22.02 10.99
C GLY A 22 12.60 -22.00 9.98
N ASP A 23 13.78 -22.54 10.31
CA ASP A 23 14.95 -22.51 9.43
C ASP A 23 14.79 -23.47 8.24
N LEU A 24 14.55 -22.88 7.06
CA LEU A 24 14.41 -23.61 5.80
C LEU A 24 15.76 -23.87 5.11
N GLU A 25 16.89 -23.30 5.55
CA GLU A 25 18.18 -23.36 4.83
C GLU A 25 18.86 -24.74 4.81
N HIS A 26 18.23 -25.73 5.43
CA HIS A 26 18.68 -27.10 5.47
C HIS A 26 18.56 -27.80 4.11
N ASN A 27 19.64 -28.47 3.70
CA ASN A 27 19.68 -29.28 2.47
C ASN A 27 19.59 -30.78 2.77
N ILE A 28 18.85 -31.52 1.95
CA ILE A 28 18.66 -32.97 2.07
C ILE A 28 19.32 -33.64 0.87
N ASP A 29 20.63 -33.86 0.95
CA ASP A 29 21.35 -34.65 -0.06
C ASP A 29 21.32 -36.14 0.32
N MET A 30 20.43 -36.88 -0.33
CA MET A 30 20.30 -38.32 -0.17
C MET A 30 20.21 -39.04 -1.52
N LYS A 31 21.31 -39.70 -1.90
CA LYS A 31 21.43 -40.48 -3.13
C LYS A 31 21.03 -41.94 -2.90
N ARG A 32 19.73 -42.17 -2.65
CA ARG A 32 19.14 -43.52 -2.56
C ARG A 32 18.03 -43.71 -3.59
N GLN A 33 17.91 -44.94 -4.08
CA GLN A 33 16.91 -45.35 -5.07
C GLN A 33 15.77 -46.17 -4.46
N ASP A 34 15.70 -46.27 -3.14
CA ASP A 34 14.62 -46.93 -2.40
C ASP A 34 13.56 -45.92 -1.93
N GLU A 35 12.56 -46.41 -1.21
CA GLU A 35 11.44 -45.64 -0.66
C GLU A 35 11.91 -44.53 0.28
N ILE A 36 13.04 -44.75 0.96
CA ILE A 36 13.66 -43.76 1.83
C ILE A 36 14.26 -42.61 1.01
N GLY A 37 14.84 -42.92 -0.15
CA GLY A 37 15.25 -41.92 -1.14
C GLY A 37 14.07 -41.16 -1.75
N GLU A 38 12.96 -41.84 -2.03
CA GLU A 38 11.74 -41.20 -2.53
C GLU A 38 11.13 -40.24 -1.50
N LEU A 39 11.02 -40.67 -0.25
CA LEU A 39 10.58 -39.82 0.86
C LEU A 39 11.46 -38.57 1.00
N ALA A 40 12.78 -38.73 0.93
CA ALA A 40 13.71 -37.61 1.01
C ALA A 40 13.51 -36.59 -0.13
N ARG A 41 13.28 -37.06 -1.37
CA ARG A 41 12.98 -36.18 -2.52
C ARG A 41 11.66 -35.43 -2.34
N THR A 42 10.60 -36.13 -1.94
CA THR A 42 9.29 -35.51 -1.70
C THR A 42 9.35 -34.49 -0.56
N PHE A 43 10.06 -34.80 0.52
CA PHE A 43 10.28 -33.87 1.62
C PHE A 43 11.10 -32.64 1.14
N ASN A 44 12.15 -32.84 0.35
CA ASN A 44 12.93 -31.73 -0.22
C ASN A 44 12.06 -30.81 -1.09
N ASN A 45 11.15 -31.36 -1.90
CA ASN A 45 10.20 -30.56 -2.68
C ASN A 45 9.25 -29.73 -1.81
N MET A 46 8.87 -30.24 -0.63
CA MET A 46 8.09 -29.49 0.36
C MET A 46 8.91 -28.34 0.96
N VAL A 47 10.19 -28.55 1.29
CA VAL A 47 11.07 -27.48 1.78
C VAL A 47 11.27 -26.39 0.73
N ILE A 48 11.52 -26.77 -0.52
CA ILE A 48 11.63 -25.83 -1.65
C ILE A 48 10.35 -24.99 -1.78
N TYR A 49 9.18 -25.63 -1.69
CA TYR A 49 7.91 -24.91 -1.73
C TYR A 49 7.76 -23.88 -0.61
N LEU A 50 8.12 -24.24 0.62
CA LEU A 50 8.10 -23.31 1.75
C LEU A 50 9.07 -22.15 1.54
N LYS A 51 10.26 -22.41 0.97
CA LYS A 51 11.23 -21.36 0.63
C LYS A 51 10.69 -20.40 -0.44
N GLU A 52 10.05 -20.92 -1.48
CA GLU A 52 9.40 -20.10 -2.51
C GLU A 52 8.36 -19.16 -1.87
N MET A 53 7.52 -19.68 -0.97
CA MET A 53 6.52 -18.86 -0.26
C MET A 53 7.17 -17.82 0.66
N ALA A 54 8.27 -18.15 1.32
CA ALA A 54 9.03 -17.20 2.13
C ALA A 54 9.62 -16.06 1.27
N GLY A 55 10.20 -16.38 0.11
CA GLY A 55 10.72 -15.37 -0.83
C GLY A 55 9.64 -14.45 -1.40
N ILE A 56 8.44 -14.98 -1.66
CA ILE A 56 7.28 -14.17 -2.04
C ILE A 56 6.90 -13.23 -0.89
N SER A 57 6.88 -13.73 0.34
CA SER A 57 6.59 -12.91 1.52
C SER A 57 7.60 -11.78 1.69
N GLU A 58 8.90 -12.04 1.48
CA GLU A 58 9.93 -10.99 1.49
C GLU A 58 9.71 -9.94 0.41
N SER A 59 9.34 -10.37 -0.81
CA SER A 59 9.05 -9.44 -1.92
C SER A 59 7.87 -8.51 -1.57
N ILE A 60 6.81 -9.08 -1.00
CA ILE A 60 5.64 -8.31 -0.54
C ILE A 60 6.02 -7.36 0.60
N ALA A 61 6.82 -7.80 1.56
CA ALA A 61 7.31 -6.96 2.65
C ALA A 61 8.20 -5.81 2.14
N GLY A 62 8.97 -6.04 1.07
CA GLY A 62 9.71 -5.02 0.35
C GLY A 62 8.84 -4.08 -0.49
N GLY A 63 7.53 -4.29 -0.53
CA GLY A 63 6.58 -3.49 -1.32
C GLY A 63 6.49 -3.88 -2.79
N ASP A 64 7.21 -4.93 -3.23
CA ASP A 64 7.07 -5.48 -4.57
C ASP A 64 5.81 -6.32 -4.66
N LEU A 65 4.72 -5.65 -4.99
CA LEU A 65 3.45 -6.30 -5.29
C LEU A 65 3.37 -6.75 -6.74
N SER A 66 4.42 -6.69 -7.57
CA SER A 66 4.38 -7.16 -8.97
C SER A 66 4.55 -8.68 -9.09
N VAL A 67 5.06 -9.32 -8.04
CA VAL A 67 5.22 -10.77 -7.97
C VAL A 67 3.91 -11.52 -8.23
N GLN A 68 4.02 -12.69 -8.85
CA GLN A 68 2.89 -13.56 -9.16
C GLN A 68 3.06 -14.89 -8.43
N VAL A 69 2.05 -15.25 -7.64
CA VAL A 69 1.96 -16.56 -7.02
C VAL A 69 1.06 -17.40 -7.90
N GLN A 70 1.57 -18.54 -8.38
CA GLN A 70 0.77 -19.52 -9.10
C GLN A 70 0.50 -20.71 -8.16
N PRO A 71 -0.72 -20.86 -7.61
CA PRO A 71 -1.05 -21.98 -6.75
C PRO A 71 -0.82 -23.30 -7.48
N ARG A 72 -0.17 -24.26 -6.82
CA ARG A 72 0.17 -25.56 -7.42
C ARG A 72 -1.06 -26.45 -7.64
N SER A 73 -2.15 -26.18 -6.91
CA SER A 73 -3.44 -26.84 -7.09
C SER A 73 -4.57 -26.01 -6.50
N LYS A 74 -5.83 -26.43 -6.72
CA LYS A 74 -7.00 -25.85 -6.07
C LYS A 74 -6.96 -25.96 -4.54
N ASN A 75 -6.23 -26.94 -4.00
CA ASN A 75 -6.08 -27.20 -2.57
C ASN A 75 -4.81 -26.58 -1.98
N ASP A 76 -4.07 -25.80 -2.77
CA ASP A 76 -2.85 -25.14 -2.30
C ASP A 76 -3.20 -23.96 -1.38
N THR A 77 -3.33 -24.23 -0.09
CA THR A 77 -3.76 -23.23 0.90
C THR A 77 -2.85 -21.99 0.92
N LEU A 78 -1.53 -22.19 0.93
CA LEU A 78 -0.57 -21.08 0.98
C LEU A 78 -0.55 -20.30 -0.33
N GLY A 79 -0.42 -20.99 -1.47
CA GLY A 79 -0.38 -20.33 -2.79
C GLY A 79 -1.63 -19.50 -3.05
N ASN A 80 -2.82 -20.05 -2.74
CA ASN A 80 -4.07 -19.32 -2.87
C ASN A 80 -4.18 -18.14 -1.90
N ALA A 81 -3.69 -18.28 -0.66
CA ALA A 81 -3.71 -17.19 0.33
C ALA A 81 -2.79 -16.03 -0.09
N PHE A 82 -1.55 -16.33 -0.50
CA PHE A 82 -0.61 -15.32 -1.01
C PHE A 82 -1.15 -14.61 -2.26
N SER A 83 -1.75 -15.35 -3.20
CA SER A 83 -2.39 -14.74 -4.37
C SER A 83 -3.47 -13.73 -3.99
N ARG A 84 -4.38 -14.07 -3.07
CA ARG A 84 -5.42 -13.15 -2.58
C ARG A 84 -4.84 -11.98 -1.80
N MET A 85 -3.78 -12.21 -1.03
CA MET A 85 -3.11 -11.13 -0.28
C MET A 85 -2.52 -10.08 -1.23
N ILE A 86 -1.80 -10.50 -2.28
CA ILE A 86 -1.23 -9.60 -3.29
C ILE A 86 -2.33 -8.79 -3.98
N GLU A 87 -3.41 -9.45 -4.39
CA GLU A 87 -4.56 -8.78 -5.01
C GLU A 87 -5.19 -7.72 -4.09
N GLY A 88 -5.42 -8.08 -2.82
CA GLY A 88 -5.95 -7.16 -1.81
C GLY A 88 -5.04 -5.95 -1.59
N LEU A 89 -3.74 -6.18 -1.45
CA LEU A 89 -2.76 -5.10 -1.29
C LEU A 89 -2.71 -4.18 -2.52
N ARG A 90 -2.72 -4.74 -3.74
CA ARG A 90 -2.80 -3.95 -4.98
C ARG A 90 -4.05 -3.07 -5.02
N ASN A 91 -5.20 -3.62 -4.62
CA ASN A 91 -6.45 -2.87 -4.57
C ASN A 91 -6.40 -1.74 -3.53
N LEU A 92 -5.82 -1.99 -2.34
CA LEU A 92 -5.61 -0.96 -1.33
C LEU A 92 -4.73 0.18 -1.86
N VAL A 93 -3.60 -0.14 -2.50
CA VAL A 93 -2.70 0.86 -3.10
C VAL A 93 -3.43 1.68 -4.18
N ARG A 94 -4.24 1.02 -5.02
CA ARG A 94 -5.05 1.72 -6.03
C ARG A 94 -6.03 2.71 -5.37
N ASN A 95 -6.78 2.26 -4.36
CA ASN A 95 -7.74 3.11 -3.66
C ASN A 95 -7.07 4.32 -3.00
N VAL A 96 -5.90 4.13 -2.38
CA VAL A 96 -5.12 5.24 -1.79
C VAL A 96 -4.67 6.23 -2.86
N ARG A 97 -4.21 5.75 -4.02
CA ARG A 97 -3.83 6.60 -5.14
C ARG A 97 -5.01 7.41 -5.69
N ASP A 98 -6.16 6.76 -5.85
CA ASP A 98 -7.38 7.42 -6.33
C ASP A 98 -7.86 8.50 -5.34
N ALA A 99 -7.85 8.19 -4.05
CA ALA A 99 -8.17 9.16 -3.00
C ALA A 99 -7.19 10.35 -2.99
N ALA A 100 -5.88 10.10 -3.12
CA ALA A 100 -4.88 11.16 -3.21
C ALA A 100 -5.09 12.05 -4.45
N SER A 101 -5.49 11.47 -5.59
CA SER A 101 -5.82 12.23 -6.80
C SER A 101 -7.06 13.10 -6.62
N GLN A 102 -8.08 12.61 -5.90
CA GLN A 102 -9.28 13.40 -5.58
C GLN A 102 -8.94 14.56 -4.64
N VAL A 103 -8.15 14.32 -3.60
CA VAL A 103 -7.67 15.36 -2.69
C VAL A 103 -6.88 16.43 -3.44
N ALA A 104 -5.94 16.03 -4.31
CA ALA A 104 -5.17 16.99 -5.12
C ALA A 104 -6.07 17.85 -6.02
N SER A 105 -7.10 17.24 -6.62
CA SER A 105 -8.08 17.96 -7.45
C SER A 105 -8.91 18.96 -6.61
N ALA A 106 -9.37 18.54 -5.43
CA ALA A 106 -10.10 19.40 -4.52
C ALA A 106 -9.24 20.56 -4.01
N SER A 107 -7.97 20.32 -3.69
CA SER A 107 -7.02 21.38 -3.30
C SER A 107 -6.85 22.43 -4.39
N ASN A 108 -6.76 22.02 -5.67
CA ASN A 108 -6.69 22.96 -6.79
C ASN A 108 -7.96 23.80 -6.93
N GLN A 109 -9.14 23.21 -6.71
CA GLN A 109 -10.41 23.94 -6.72
C GLN A 109 -10.50 24.96 -5.57
N VAL A 110 -10.08 24.56 -4.37
CA VAL A 110 -10.04 25.45 -3.19
C VAL A 110 -9.06 26.60 -3.41
N ALA A 111 -7.90 26.35 -4.02
CA ALA A 111 -6.95 27.41 -4.37
C ALA A 111 -7.57 28.42 -5.33
N GLY A 112 -8.22 27.94 -6.40
CA GLY A 112 -8.92 28.83 -7.35
C GLY A 112 -10.06 29.63 -6.72
N ALA A 113 -10.85 29.02 -5.83
CA ALA A 113 -11.89 29.72 -5.08
C ALA A 113 -11.32 30.78 -4.12
N SER A 114 -10.14 30.50 -3.54
CA SER A 114 -9.44 31.43 -2.65
C SER A 114 -8.92 32.65 -3.42
N ASP A 115 -8.35 32.44 -4.62
CA ASP A 115 -7.91 33.52 -5.50
C ASP A 115 -9.08 34.42 -5.93
N GLU A 116 -10.22 33.83 -6.31
CA GLU A 116 -11.41 34.60 -6.66
C GLU A 116 -11.97 35.36 -5.45
N SER A 117 -12.00 34.73 -4.26
CA SER A 117 -12.41 35.40 -3.03
C SER A 117 -11.51 36.60 -2.71
N ALA A 118 -10.19 36.47 -2.87
CA ALA A 118 -9.26 37.57 -2.66
C ALA A 118 -9.54 38.74 -3.62
N LYS A 119 -9.83 38.44 -4.89
CA LYS A 119 -10.23 39.44 -5.89
C LYS A 119 -11.55 40.13 -5.52
N ILE A 120 -12.55 39.38 -5.08
CA ILE A 120 -13.83 39.93 -4.61
C ILE A 120 -13.61 40.84 -3.40
N SER A 121 -12.78 40.45 -2.42
CA SER A 121 -12.46 41.29 -1.27
C SER A 121 -11.80 42.61 -1.67
N LEU A 122 -10.90 42.60 -2.66
CA LEU A 122 -10.32 43.84 -3.21
C LEU A 122 -11.38 44.73 -3.85
N GLN A 123 -12.28 44.16 -4.65
CA GLN A 123 -13.38 44.92 -5.26
C GLN A 123 -14.32 45.53 -4.21
N ALA A 124 -14.65 44.78 -3.15
CA ALA A 124 -15.46 45.27 -2.05
C ALA A 124 -14.78 46.44 -1.33
N SER A 125 -13.47 46.38 -1.11
CA SER A 125 -12.70 47.50 -0.55
C SER A 125 -12.83 48.76 -1.42
N SER A 126 -12.61 48.64 -2.74
CA SER A 126 -12.73 49.77 -3.66
C SER A 126 -14.15 50.36 -3.66
N ALA A 127 -15.18 49.51 -3.60
CA ALA A 127 -16.57 49.97 -3.51
C ALA A 127 -16.85 50.71 -2.20
N ILE A 128 -16.27 50.27 -1.09
CA ILE A 128 -16.37 50.97 0.21
C ILE A 128 -15.70 52.35 0.14
N ASP A 129 -14.54 52.45 -0.50
CA ASP A 129 -13.84 53.74 -0.70
C ASP A 129 -14.70 54.70 -1.54
N GLU A 130 -15.31 54.21 -2.61
CA GLU A 130 -16.23 54.99 -3.45
C GLU A 130 -17.46 55.46 -2.66
N VAL A 131 -18.13 54.56 -1.92
CA VAL A 131 -19.27 54.90 -1.06
C VAL A 131 -18.87 55.97 -0.03
N THR A 132 -17.69 55.85 0.57
CA THR A 132 -17.17 56.83 1.53
C THR A 132 -16.98 58.21 0.89
N SER A 133 -16.42 58.26 -0.32
CA SER A 133 -16.29 59.51 -1.09
C SER A 133 -17.66 60.13 -1.38
N THR A 134 -18.63 59.34 -1.86
CA THR A 134 -19.98 59.86 -2.14
C THR A 134 -20.68 60.37 -0.88
N MET A 135 -20.50 59.71 0.27
CA MET A 135 -21.00 60.21 1.54
C MET A 135 -20.35 61.54 1.94
N HIS A 136 -19.04 61.69 1.70
CA HIS A 136 -18.33 62.94 1.95
C HIS A 136 -18.88 64.08 1.07
N GLU A 137 -19.03 63.85 -0.24
CA GLU A 137 -19.61 64.83 -1.16
C GLU A 137 -21.06 65.18 -0.80
N MET A 138 -21.89 64.19 -0.44
CA MET A 138 -23.24 64.43 0.05
C MET A 138 -23.25 65.30 1.31
N SER A 139 -22.35 65.03 2.27
CA SER A 139 -22.23 65.83 3.48
C SER A 139 -21.89 67.29 3.17
N VAL A 140 -20.92 67.51 2.27
CA VAL A 140 -20.53 68.86 1.82
C VAL A 140 -21.70 69.57 1.13
N ASN A 141 -22.43 68.88 0.25
CA ASN A 141 -23.59 69.45 -0.43
C ASN A 141 -24.71 69.85 0.55
N VAL A 142 -24.99 69.01 1.56
CA VAL A 142 -25.96 69.33 2.61
C VAL A 142 -25.52 70.57 3.41
N GLN A 143 -24.23 70.67 3.78
CA GLN A 143 -23.72 71.86 4.45
C GLN A 143 -23.85 73.13 3.61
N ASN A 144 -23.61 73.04 2.30
CA ASN A 144 -23.75 74.16 1.39
C ASN A 144 -25.21 74.60 1.24
N MET A 145 -26.17 73.66 1.16
CA MET A 145 -27.61 73.99 1.16
C MET A 145 -28.01 74.76 2.42
N VAL A 146 -27.58 74.29 3.60
CA VAL A 146 -27.89 74.95 4.88
C VAL A 146 -27.31 76.37 4.93
N LYS A 147 -26.12 76.60 4.38
CA LYS A 147 -25.51 77.95 4.33
C LYS A 147 -26.20 78.90 3.33
N SER A 148 -26.89 78.37 2.33
CA SER A 148 -27.58 79.14 1.30
C SER A 148 -29.04 79.47 1.64
N THR A 149 -29.53 79.00 2.79
CA THR A 149 -30.89 79.26 3.30
C THR A 149 -30.82 80.22 4.48
#